data_AF-A0A1V2PW79-F1
#
_entry.id   AF-A0A1V2PW79-F1
#
_cell.length_a   1.000
_cell.length_b   1.000
_cell.length_c   1.000
_cell.angle_alpha   90.00
_cell.angle_beta   90.00
_cell.angle_gamma   90.00
#
_symmetry.space_group_name_H-M   'P 1'
#
loop_
_entity.id
_entity.type
_entity.pdbx_description
1 polymer ?
#
loop_
_entity_poly.entity_id
_entity_poly.type
_entity_poly.pdbx_seq_one_letter_code
_entity_poly.pdbx_strand_id
1 'polypeptide(L)' 'MTALPPDPDPNRTPGLEPGGGVRPGDTPPDSGSVSGLSHPQPMPGRTGPILTYIIVGLIAVCAVGLVIAQLVGLIDVLW' A
#
# COMPACT_ATOMS: atom_id res chain seq x y z
N MET A 1 9.69 38.11 -11.91
CA MET A 1 10.51 37.06 -12.52
C MET A 1 9.60 35.87 -12.76
N THR A 2 9.34 35.46 -13.99
CA THR A 2 8.93 34.09 -14.36
C THR A 2 9.13 33.93 -15.87
N ALA A 3 10.35 33.55 -16.24
CA ALA A 3 10.60 32.99 -17.56
C ALA A 3 10.09 31.54 -17.56
N LEU A 4 9.16 31.23 -18.45
CA LEU A 4 9.06 29.91 -19.03
C LEU A 4 8.71 30.12 -20.51
N PRO A 5 9.59 29.76 -21.46
CA PRO A 5 9.16 29.53 -22.83
C PRO A 5 7.97 28.57 -22.78
N PRO A 6 6.85 28.83 -23.49
CA PRO A 6 5.76 27.86 -23.54
C PRO A 6 6.31 26.56 -24.13
N ASP A 7 6.16 25.45 -23.39
CA ASP A 7 6.50 24.11 -23.89
C ASP A 7 5.86 23.95 -25.28
N PRO A 8 6.61 23.52 -26.32
CA PRO A 8 6.05 23.36 -27.65
C PRO A 8 4.84 22.42 -27.63
N ASP A 9 3.80 22.80 -28.37
CA ASP A 9 2.58 22.00 -28.47
C ASP A 9 2.94 20.57 -28.89
N PRO A 10 2.59 19.53 -28.11
CA PRO A 10 2.92 18.15 -28.43
C PRO A 10 2.33 17.69 -29.77
N ASN A 11 1.26 18.33 -30.25
CA ASN A 11 0.68 18.05 -31.57
C ASN A 11 1.49 18.66 -32.73
N ARG A 12 2.45 19.52 -32.42
CA ARG A 12 3.30 20.24 -33.36
C ARG A 12 4.78 19.91 -33.20
N THR A 13 5.12 19.02 -32.27
CA THR A 13 6.50 18.62 -31.98
C THR A 13 6.82 17.32 -32.71
N PRO A 14 7.72 17.33 -33.72
CA PRO A 14 8.07 16.13 -34.48
C PRO A 14 8.77 15.09 -33.59
N GLY A 15 8.47 13.80 -33.81
CA GLY A 15 9.12 12.70 -33.09
C GLY A 15 8.52 12.37 -31.72
N LEU A 16 7.52 13.13 -31.26
CA LEU A 16 6.74 12.76 -30.08
C LEU A 16 5.54 11.92 -30.48
N GLU A 17 5.39 10.74 -29.89
CA GLU A 17 4.14 9.99 -29.96
C GLU A 17 3.03 10.74 -29.18
N PRO A 18 1.75 10.57 -29.58
CA PRO A 18 0.62 11.09 -28.82
C PRO A 18 0.71 10.65 -27.35
N GLY A 19 0.99 11.59 -26.43
CA GLY A 19 1.26 11.31 -25.01
C GLY A 19 2.60 11.81 -24.47
N GLY A 20 3.46 12.41 -25.30
CA GLY A 20 4.73 13.01 -24.84
C GLY A 20 5.87 11.99 -24.64
N GLY A 21 5.81 10.86 -25.34
CA GLY A 21 6.89 9.87 -25.43
C GLY A 21 7.63 9.95 -26.76
N VAL A 22 8.72 9.18 -26.91
CA VAL A 22 9.45 8.98 -28.18
C VAL A 22 9.63 7.49 -28.46
N ARG A 23 10.01 7.15 -29.70
CA ARG A 23 10.32 5.76 -30.10
C ARG A 23 11.50 5.20 -29.31
N PRO A 24 11.57 3.87 -29.10
CA PRO A 24 12.73 3.25 -28.47
C PRO A 24 14.02 3.56 -29.24
N GLY A 25 14.99 4.18 -28.55
CA GLY A 25 16.26 4.61 -29.15
C GLY A 25 16.30 6.07 -29.59
N ASP A 26 15.16 6.75 -29.70
CA ASP A 26 15.10 8.21 -29.82
C ASP A 26 15.25 8.83 -28.43
N THR A 27 15.82 10.03 -28.36
CA THR A 27 15.99 10.77 -27.09
C THR A 27 14.63 11.26 -26.60
N PRO A 28 14.17 10.86 -25.40
CA PRO A 28 12.88 11.30 -24.84
C PRO A 28 12.74 12.82 -24.74
N PRO A 29 11.50 13.37 -24.85
CA PRO A 29 11.28 14.79 -24.63
C PRO A 29 11.58 15.15 -23.18
N ASP A 30 11.93 16.41 -22.98
CA ASP A 30 12.21 16.98 -21.67
C ASP A 30 10.98 16.93 -20.73
N SER A 31 9.77 16.78 -21.28
CA SER A 31 8.50 16.72 -20.56
C SER A 31 7.81 15.34 -20.69
N GLY A 32 8.36 14.31 -20.04
CA GLY A 32 7.72 12.99 -20.03
C GLY A 32 8.15 12.01 -18.94
N SER A 33 8.87 12.47 -17.92
CA SER A 33 9.18 11.63 -16.76
C SER A 33 7.97 11.55 -15.83
N VAL A 34 7.27 10.41 -15.84
CA VAL A 34 6.34 10.00 -14.77
C VAL A 34 7.11 9.63 -13.49
N SER A 35 8.00 10.51 -13.03
CA SER A 35 8.58 10.41 -11.69
C SER A 35 7.71 11.22 -10.75
N GLY A 36 6.81 10.54 -10.03
CA GLY A 36 5.93 11.19 -9.05
C GLY A 36 4.52 10.62 -8.90
N LEU A 37 4.14 9.59 -9.66
CA LEU A 37 2.80 8.98 -9.51
C LEU A 37 2.61 8.24 -8.16
N SER A 38 3.70 7.94 -7.46
CA SER A 38 3.67 7.44 -6.09
C SER A 38 3.92 8.59 -5.12
N HIS A 39 2.84 9.22 -4.64
CA HIS A 39 2.91 9.98 -3.38
C HIS A 39 3.37 9.03 -2.27
N PRO A 40 4.27 9.45 -1.34
CA PRO A 40 4.64 8.65 -0.19
C PRO A 40 3.38 8.16 0.52
N GLN A 41 3.10 6.86 0.42
CA GLN A 41 1.97 6.29 1.11
C GLN A 41 2.32 6.25 2.60
N PRO A 42 1.47 6.79 3.48
CA PRO A 42 1.71 6.66 4.91
C PRO A 42 1.77 5.16 5.23
N MET A 43 2.88 4.73 5.83
CA MET A 43 2.99 3.35 6.30
C MET A 43 1.85 3.11 7.29
N PRO A 44 1.06 2.03 7.12
CA PRO A 44 0.02 1.69 8.09
C PRO A 44 0.60 1.60 9.49
N GLY A 45 -0.05 2.25 10.45
CA GLY A 45 0.37 2.20 11.85
C GLY A 45 0.35 0.76 12.40
N ARG A 46 1.25 0.46 13.33
CA ARG A 46 1.36 -0.89 13.92
C ARG A 46 0.22 -1.23 14.90
N THR A 47 -0.57 -0.24 15.33
CA THR A 47 -1.60 -0.43 16.36
C THR A 47 -2.69 -1.41 15.94
N GLY A 48 -3.15 -1.34 14.69
CA GLY A 48 -4.15 -2.26 14.14
C GLY A 48 -3.73 -3.73 14.23
N PRO A 49 -2.61 -4.13 13.60
CA PRO A 49 -2.16 -5.52 13.66
C PRO A 49 -1.81 -5.97 15.08
N ILE A 50 -1.21 -5.11 15.92
CA ILE A 50 -0.92 -5.44 17.32
C ILE A 50 -2.20 -5.78 18.09
N LEU A 51 -3.24 -4.94 17.96
CA LEU A 51 -4.53 -5.18 18.62
C LEU A 51 -5.18 -6.48 18.14
N THR A 52 -5.14 -6.75 16.84
CA THR A 52 -5.64 -8.00 16.27
C THR A 52 -4.92 -9.21 16.86
N TYR A 53 -3.59 -9.19 16.95
CA TYR A 53 -2.83 -10.29 17.55
C TYR A 53 -3.17 -10.50 19.03
N ILE A 54 -3.37 -9.43 19.80
CA ILE A 54 -3.78 -9.52 21.21
C ILE A 54 -5.15 -10.19 21.34
N ILE A 55 -6.13 -9.75 20.55
CA ILE A 55 -7.50 -10.31 20.60
C ILE A 55 -7.50 -11.77 20.19
N VAL A 56 -6.84 -12.12 19.08
CA VAL A 56 -6.75 -13.51 18.61
C VAL A 56 -6.02 -14.38 19.63
N GLY A 57 -4.93 -13.89 20.21
CA GLY A 57 -4.19 -14.59 21.26
C GLY A 57 -5.05 -14.85 22.50
N LEU A 58 -5.82 -13.86 22.95
CA LEU A 58 -6.74 -14.01 24.08
C LEU A 58 -7.81 -15.06 23.80
N ILE A 59 -8.45 -15.01 22.63
CA ILE A 59 -9.46 -15.98 22.22
C ILE A 59 -8.87 -17.39 22.16
N ALA A 60 -7.67 -17.54 21.58
CA ALA A 60 -7.00 -18.83 21.51
C ALA A 60 -6.67 -19.40 22.90
N VAL A 61 -6.15 -18.57 23.81
CA VAL A 61 -5.87 -18.98 25.19
C VAL A 61 -7.16 -19.37 25.92
N CYS A 62 -8.23 -18.60 25.78
CA CYS A 62 -9.54 -18.94 26.36
C CYS A 62 -10.08 -20.25 25.80
N ALA A 63 -10.02 -20.47 24.49
CA ALA A 63 -10.49 -21.69 23.85
C ALA A 63 -9.71 -22.92 24.35
N VAL A 64 -8.38 -22.84 24.39
CA VAL A 64 -7.54 -23.91 24.94
C VAL A 64 -7.83 -24.15 26.42
N GLY A 65 -7.97 -23.08 27.22
CA GLY A 65 -8.32 -23.16 28.62
C GLY A 65 -9.65 -23.87 28.87
N LEU A 66 -10.68 -23.57 28.07
CA LEU A 66 -11.99 -24.23 28.14
C LEU A 66 -11.90 -25.71 27.78
N VAL A 67 -11.14 -26.07 26.74
CA VAL A 67 -10.91 -27.48 26.37
C VAL A 67 -10.22 -28.22 27.50
N ILE A 68 -9.19 -27.64 28.10
CA ILE A 68 -8.49 -28.23 29.25
C ILE A 68 -9.44 -28.37 30.45
N ALA A 69 -10.21 -27.33 30.75
CA ALA A 69 -11.17 -27.34 31.86
C ALA A 69 -12.25 -28.41 31.68
N GLN A 70 -12.73 -28.65 30.45
CA GLN A 70 -13.61 -29.78 30.11
C GLN A 70 -12.90 -31.12 30.36
N LEU A 71 -11.67 -31.29 29.87
CA LEU A 71 -10.94 -32.56 29.98
C LEU A 71 -10.62 -32.93 31.44
N VAL A 72 -10.39 -31.94 32.30
CA VAL A 72 -10.11 -32.14 33.73
C VAL A 72 -11.40 -32.33 34.54
N GLY A 73 -12.58 -32.19 33.92
CA GLY A 73 -13.87 -32.25 34.61
C GLY A 73 -14.11 -31.05 35.55
N LEU A 74 -13.34 -29.97 35.39
CA LEU A 74 -13.47 -28.75 36.19
C LEU A 74 -14.80 -28.04 35.93
N ILE A 75 -15.31 -28.15 34.70
CA ILE A 75 -16.59 -27.56 34.31
C ILE A 75 -17.78 -28.43 34.78
N ASP A 76 -17.64 -29.76 34.78
CA ASP A 76 -18.68 -30.68 35.28
C ASP A 76 -18.91 -30.58 36.80
N VAL A 77 -17.92 -30.08 37.56
CA VAL A 77 -18.03 -29.83 39.01
C VAL A 77 -18.79 -28.53 39.33
N LEU A 78 -18.88 -27.62 38.36
CA LEU A 78 -19.39 -26.25 38.53
C LEU A 78 -20.82 -26.05 38.02
N TRP A 79 -21.45 -27.09 37.48
CA TRP A 79 -22.81 -27.09 36.94
C TRP A 79 -23.63 -28.23 37.53
#